data_AF-A0A392PQT0-F1
#
_entry.id   AF-A0A392PQT0-F1
#
_cell.length_a   1.000
_cell.length_b   1.000
_cell.length_c   1.000
_cell.angle_alpha   90.00
_cell.angle_beta   90.00
_cell.angle_gamma   90.00
#
_symmetry.space_group_name_H-M   'P 1'
#
loop_
_entity.id
_entity.type
_entity.pdbx_description
1 polymer ?
#
loop_
_entity_poly.entity_id
_entity_poly.type
_entity_poly.pdbx_seq_one_letter_code
_entity_poly.pdbx_strand_id
1 'polypeptide(L)' 'VWNPWDKKAKSMADFGDDEYKHMLCVEAANIEKAITLKPGEEWKGRLELSAVPSSYCSGQLDPQRVLQGS' A
#
# COMPACT_ATOMS: atom_id res chain seq x y z
N VAL A 1 5.18 -3.81 3.25
CA VAL A 1 5.18 -2.33 3.37
C VAL A 1 6.61 -1.88 3.42
N TRP A 2 7.03 -1.07 2.47
CA TRP A 2 8.42 -0.64 2.37
C TRP A 2 8.56 0.75 1.75
N ASN A 3 9.57 1.49 2.22
CA ASN A 3 10.05 2.73 1.64
C ASN A 3 11.58 2.77 1.84
N PRO A 4 12.38 3.12 0.81
CA PRO A 4 13.84 3.08 0.90
C PRO A 4 14.39 4.10 1.90
N TRP A 5 13.67 5.21 2.11
CA TRP A 5 14.14 6.36 2.85
C TRP A 5 15.44 6.97 2.27
N ASP A 6 15.87 8.08 2.86
CA ASP A 6 16.93 8.95 2.33
C ASP A 6 18.21 8.22 1.91
N LYS A 7 18.82 7.44 2.82
CA LYS A 7 20.12 6.81 2.57
C LYS A 7 20.08 5.76 1.47
N LYS A 8 19.00 4.97 1.40
CA LYS A 8 18.89 3.91 0.40
C LYS A 8 18.52 4.49 -0.96
N ALA A 9 17.62 5.48 -1.00
CA ALA A 9 17.25 6.19 -2.24
C ALA A 9 18.48 6.76 -2.95
N LYS A 10 19.32 7.51 -2.24
CA LYS A 10 20.59 8.08 -2.77
C LYS A 10 21.60 7.05 -3.27
N SER A 11 21.46 5.79 -2.87
CA SER A 11 22.36 4.71 -3.29
C SER A 11 21.86 3.92 -4.51
N MET A 12 20.60 4.15 -4.92
CA MET A 12 19.96 3.45 -6.03
C MET A 12 20.14 4.28 -7.30
N ALA A 13 20.97 3.80 -8.23
CA ALA A 13 21.32 4.54 -9.45
C ALA A 13 20.11 4.79 -10.39
N ASP A 14 19.04 4.03 -10.20
CA ASP A 14 17.80 4.06 -10.97
C ASP A 14 16.62 4.71 -10.22
N PHE A 15 16.88 5.35 -9.06
CA PHE A 15 15.85 5.96 -8.22
C PHE A 15 16.31 7.33 -7.71
N GLY A 16 15.49 8.36 -7.88
CA GLY A 16 15.85 9.73 -7.53
C GLY A 16 15.98 9.95 -6.02
N ASP A 17 16.92 10.82 -5.63
CA ASP A 17 17.25 11.13 -4.22
C ASP A 17 16.01 11.44 -3.34
N ASP A 18 15.01 12.12 -3.91
CA ASP A 18 13.80 12.57 -3.21
C ASP A 18 12.52 11.78 -3.57
N GLU A 19 12.59 10.82 -4.50
CA GLU A 19 11.39 10.08 -4.97
C GLU A 19 10.73 9.26 -3.86
N TYR A 20 11.49 8.87 -2.84
CA TYR A 20 10.98 8.14 -1.68
C TYR A 20 9.90 8.92 -0.93
N LYS A 21 9.86 10.26 -1.02
CA LYS A 21 8.84 11.10 -0.36
C LYS A 21 7.45 10.97 -0.99
N HIS A 22 7.37 10.48 -2.22
CA HIS A 22 6.15 10.44 -3.01
C HIS A 22 5.68 9.01 -3.32
N MET A 23 6.26 8.00 -2.66
CA MET A 23 5.93 6.60 -2.87
C MET A 23 5.85 5.80 -1.57
N LEU A 24 5.07 4.71 -1.60
CA LEU A 24 5.08 3.67 -0.60
C LEU A 24 4.82 2.33 -1.30
N CYS A 25 5.64 1.32 -1.01
CA CYS A 25 5.38 -0.02 -1.53
C CYS A 25 4.44 -0.77 -0.57
N VAL A 26 3.37 -1.32 -1.14
CA VAL A 26 2.38 -2.15 -0.46
C VAL A 26 2.31 -3.48 -1.20
N GLU A 27 2.99 -4.49 -0.66
CA GLU A 27 3.11 -5.80 -1.28
C GLU A 27 2.23 -6.84 -0.57
N ALA A 28 1.37 -7.53 -1.31
CA ALA A 28 0.73 -8.75 -0.84
C ALA A 28 1.65 -9.94 -1.14
N ALA A 29 2.02 -10.69 -0.11
CA ALA A 29 2.88 -11.85 -0.27
C ALA A 29 2.63 -12.89 0.83
N ASN A 30 2.88 -14.16 0.52
CA ASN A 30 3.03 -15.21 1.53
C ASN A 30 4.51 -15.57 1.67
N ILE A 31 5.20 -14.90 2.60
CA ILE A 31 6.65 -15.01 2.78
C ILE A 31 7.06 -15.75 4.05
N GLU A 32 6.21 -15.75 5.08
CA GLU A 32 6.56 -16.36 6.38
C GLU A 32 6.46 -17.88 6.33
N LYS A 33 5.43 -18.40 5.65
CA LYS A 33 5.20 -19.84 5.53
C LYS A 33 5.20 -20.25 4.06
N ALA A 34 6.23 -21.01 3.69
CA ALA A 34 6.33 -21.59 2.36
C ALA A 34 5.09 -22.41 2.01
N ILE A 35 4.62 -22.24 0.77
CA ILE A 35 3.56 -23.06 0.19
C ILE A 35 4.25 -24.20 -0.57
N THR A 36 4.01 -25.43 -0.13
CA THR A 36 4.46 -26.62 -0.85
C THR A 36 3.29 -27.17 -1.65
N LEU A 37 3.45 -27.29 -2.97
CA LEU A 37 2.45 -27.88 -3.86
C LEU A 37 2.87 -29.29 -4.28
N LYS A 38 1.93 -30.23 -4.23
CA LYS A 38 2.05 -31.57 -4.79
C LYS A 38 1.69 -31.57 -6.28
N PRO A 39 1.98 -32.66 -7.02
CA PRO A 39 1.54 -32.79 -8.40
C PRO A 39 0.03 -32.57 -8.53
N GLY A 40 -0.36 -31.65 -9.42
CA GLY A 40 -1.76 -31.29 -9.67
C GLY A 40 -2.33 -30.21 -8.74
N GLU A 41 -1.59 -29.75 -7.73
CA GLU A 41 -2.03 -28.63 -6.88
C GLU A 41 -1.63 -27.28 -7.46
N GLU A 42 -2.39 -26.25 -7.09
CA GLU A 42 -2.19 -24.87 -7.52
C GLU A 42 -2.29 -23.93 -6.33
N TRP A 43 -1.50 -22.85 -6.37
CA TRP A 43 -1.65 -21.73 -5.46
C TRP A 43 -1.99 -20.46 -6.24
N LYS A 44 -2.93 -19.67 -5.70
CA LYS A 44 -3.31 -18.37 -6.27
C LYS A 44 -3.13 -17.27 -5.23
N GLY A 45 -2.47 -16.20 -5.63
CA GLY A 45 -2.44 -14.93 -4.93
C GLY A 45 -3.20 -13.88 -5.73
N ARG A 46 -3.87 -12.95 -5.03
CA ARG A 46 -4.51 -11.79 -5.65
C ARG A 46 -4.30 -10.56 -4.76
N LEU A 47 -3.80 -9.49 -5.37
CA LEU A 47 -3.82 -8.15 -4.80
C LEU A 47 -4.76 -7.31 -5.66
N GLU A 48 -5.71 -6.64 -5.00
CA GLU A 48 -6.60 -5.68 -5.64
C GLU A 48 -6.43 -4.33 -4.96
N LEU A 49 -6.22 -3.30 -5.78
CA LEU A 49 -6.09 -1.92 -5.34
C LEU A 49 -7.20 -1.11 -6.01
N SER A 50 -7.97 -0.38 -5.21
CA SER A 50 -9.02 0.51 -5.69
C SER A 50 -8.85 1.88 -5.05
N ALA A 51 -8.79 2.93 -5.88
CA ALA A 51 -8.95 4.29 -5.38
C ALA A 51 -10.45 4.51 -5.10
N VAL A 52 -10.77 4.85 -3.85
CA VAL A 52 -12.12 5.25 -3.46
C VAL A 52 -12.10 6.70 -3.01
N PRO A 53 -13.18 7.47 -3.25
CA PRO A 53 -13.29 8.81 -2.69
C PRO A 53 -13.11 8.75 -1.17
N SER A 54 -12.30 9.65 -0.63
CA SER A 54 -12.22 9.79 0.82
C SER A 54 -13.60 10.15 1.37
N SER A 55 -13.97 9.52 2.49
CA SER A 55 -15.16 9.86 3.26
C SER A 55 -15.14 11.31 3.78
N TYR A 56 -13.95 11.92 3.89
CA TYR A 56 -13.78 13.35 4.15
C TYR A 56 -14.11 14.21 2.93
N CYS A 57 -13.79 13.76 1.72
CA CYS A 57 -14.05 14.52 0.48
C CYS A 57 -15.48 14.29 -0.07
N SER A 58 -16.12 13.17 0.28
CA SER A 58 -17.51 12.88 -0.08
C SER A 58 -18.53 13.52 0.87
N GLY A 59 -18.08 14.22 1.92
CA GLY A 59 -18.92 14.92 2.90
C GLY A 59 -19.61 14.01 3.92
N GLN A 60 -19.33 12.70 3.92
CA GLN A 60 -19.92 11.73 4.85
C GLN A 60 -19.27 11.79 6.24
N LEU A 61 -18.00 12.21 6.33
CA LEU A 61 -17.26 12.41 7.57
C LEU A 61 -16.69 13.84 7.71
N ASP A 62 -17.37 14.83 7.12
CA ASP A 62 -17.03 16.26 7.32
C ASP A 62 -17.04 16.60 8.83
N PRO A 63 -15.91 16.97 9.43
CA PRO A 63 -15.82 17.30 10.86
C PRO A 63 -16.82 18.38 11.29
N GLN A 64 -17.15 19.34 10.42
CA GLN A 64 -18.11 20.38 10.74
C GLN A 64 -19.55 19.84 10.82
N ARG A 65 -19.89 18.84 10.00
CA ARG A 65 -21.21 18.19 10.01
C ARG A 65 -21.32 17.12 11.10
N VAL A 66 -20.26 16.37 11.35
CA VAL A 66 -20.22 15.32 12.38
C VAL A 66 -20.27 15.91 13.80
N LEU A 67 -19.69 17.10 14.01
CA LEU A 67 -19.70 17.77 15.33
C LEU A 67 -20.98 18.58 15.61
N GLN A 68 -21.77 18.91 14.58
CA GLN A 68 -23.00 19.71 14.71
C GLN A 68 -24.30 18.86 14.68
N GLY A 69 -24.18 17.54 14.57
CA GLY A 69 -25.31 16.60 14.63
C GLY A 69 -25.68 16.20 16.06
N SER A 70 -26.42 17.04 16.76
CA SER A 70 -27.27 16.70 17.92
C SER A 70 -28.49 17.62 17.93
#